data_AF-A0A7V1AN14-F1
#
_entry.id   AF-A0A7V1AN14-F1
#
_cell.length_a   1.000
_cell.length_b   1.000
_cell.length_c   1.000
_cell.angle_alpha   90.00
_cell.angle_beta   90.00
_cell.angle_gamma   90.00
#
_symmetry.space_group_name_H-M   'P 1'
#
loop_
_entity.id
_entity.type
_entity.pdbx_description
1 polymer ?
#
loop_
_entity_poly.entity_id
_entity_poly.type
_entity_poly.pdbx_seq_one_letter_code
_entity_poly.pdbx_strand_id
1 'polypeptide(L)' 'MNRRVVVTGMGAITPIGLTVSDFWKSLIEGANGVDYITRFDTSQ' A
#
# COMPACT_ATOMS: atom_id res chain seq x y z
N MET A 1 -29.55 18.59 0.36
CA MET A 1 -28.21 19.17 0.15
C MET A 1 -27.17 18.10 0.40
N ASN A 2 -26.23 17.87 -0.51
CA ASN A 2 -25.12 16.93 -0.28
C ASN A 2 -23.93 17.68 0.31
N ARG A 3 -23.47 17.25 1.50
CA ARG A 3 -22.26 17.80 2.13
C ARG A 3 -21.03 17.25 1.40
N ARG A 4 -20.19 18.15 0.87
CA ARG A 4 -18.90 17.75 0.29
C ARG A 4 -17.93 17.37 1.40
N VAL A 5 -17.39 16.16 1.31
CA VAL A 5 -16.34 15.65 2.19
C VAL A 5 -15.11 15.39 1.32
N VAL A 6 -13.93 15.73 1.84
CA VAL A 6 -12.65 15.60 1.13
C VAL A 6 -11.63 14.92 2.02
N VAL A 7 -10.63 14.30 1.39
CA VAL A 7 -9.45 13.74 2.06
C VAL A 7 -8.42 14.86 2.23
N THR A 8 -8.00 15.12 3.46
CA THR A 8 -7.03 16.19 3.80
C THR A 8 -5.64 15.66 4.12
N GLY A 9 -5.46 14.33 4.20
CA GLY A 9 -4.18 13.70 4.46
C GLY A 9 -4.23 12.22 4.15
N MET A 10 -3.08 11.66 3.76
CA MET A 10 -2.92 10.25 3.44
C MET A 10 -1.62 9.71 4.03
N GLY A 11 -1.61 8.44 4.39
CA GLY A 11 -0.44 7.67 4.81
C GLY A 11 -0.53 6.27 4.23
N ALA A 12 0.60 5.68 3.86
CA ALA A 12 0.65 4.37 3.23
C ALA A 12 1.85 3.58 3.75
N ILE A 13 1.59 2.39 4.29
CA ILE A 13 2.60 1.38 4.60
C ILE A 13 2.08 0.10 3.94
N THR A 14 2.74 -0.32 2.86
CA THR A 14 2.29 -1.40 2.00
C THR A 14 3.49 -2.22 1.49
N PRO A 15 3.28 -3.43 0.97
CA PRO A 15 4.35 -4.23 0.37
C PRO A 15 5.02 -3.58 -0.87
N ILE A 16 4.42 -2.56 -1.47
CA ILE A 16 4.96 -1.85 -2.64
C ILE A 16 5.32 -0.38 -2.34
N GLY A 17 5.40 0.02 -1.06
CA GLY A 17 5.76 1.39 -0.70
C GLY A 17 5.43 1.74 0.75
N LEU A 18 6.35 2.46 1.40
CA LEU A 18 6.25 2.88 2.81
C LEU A 18 5.88 4.36 2.98
N THR A 19 5.71 5.07 1.86
CA THR A 19 5.18 6.42 1.81
C THR A 19 4.10 6.50 0.73
N VAL A 20 3.28 7.56 0.77
CA VAL A 20 2.26 7.80 -0.25
C VAL A 20 2.89 7.95 -1.65
N SER A 21 4.05 8.61 -1.71
CA SER A 21 4.77 8.83 -2.97
C SER A 21 5.26 7.51 -3.57
N ASP A 22 5.89 6.67 -2.74
CA ASP A 22 6.44 5.39 -3.19
C ASP A 22 5.33 4.44 -3.60
N PHE A 23 4.30 4.32 -2.76
CA PHE A 23 3.12 3.50 -3.04
C PHE A 23 2.47 3.89 -4.37
N TRP A 24 2.26 5.19 -4.62
CA TRP A 24 1.64 5.67 -5.85
C TRP A 24 2.48 5.39 -7.09
N LYS A 25 3.79 5.63 -7.01
CA LYS A 25 4.72 5.35 -8.11
C LYS A 25 4.71 3.85 -8.46
N SER A 26 4.92 2.99 -7.47
CA SER A 26 4.98 1.54 -7.67
C SER A 26 3.65 0.96 -8.15
N LEU A 27 2.52 1.52 -7.71
CA LEU A 27 1.20 1.15 -8.21
C LEU A 27 1.05 1.46 -9.70
N ILE A 28 1.46 2.64 -10.16
CA ILE A 28 1.42 3.03 -11.58
C ILE A 28 2.34 2.13 -12.43
N GLU A 29 3.51 1.79 -11.90
CA GLU A 29 4.49 0.92 -12.56
C GLU A 29 4.07 -0.56 -12.59
N GLY A 30 2.96 -0.93 -11.94
CA GLY A 30 2.46 -2.30 -11.91
C GLY A 30 3.29 -3.23 -11.01
N ALA A 31 3.92 -2.69 -9.96
CA ALA A 31 4.73 -3.47 -9.03
C ALA A 31 3.89 -4.53 -8.30
N ASN A 32 4.45 -5.73 -8.16
CA ASN A 32 3.86 -6.81 -7.38
C ASN A 32 4.51 -6.87 -5.99
N GLY A 33 3.70 -6.88 -4.94
CA GLY A 33 4.15 -6.97 -3.54
C GLY A 33 3.96 -8.35 -2.89
N VAL A 34 3.61 -9.37 -3.67
CA VAL A 34 3.46 -10.75 -3.18
C VAL A 34 4.83 -11.41 -3.07
N ASP A 35 5.12 -11.95 -1.90
CA ASP A 35 6.33 -12.73 -1.62
C ASP A 35 6.01 -13.83 -0.58
N TYR A 36 6.97 -14.71 -0.33
CA TYR A 36 6.89 -15.75 0.68
C TYR A 36 6.76 -15.17 2.10
N ILE A 37 6.03 -15.88 2.96
CA ILE A 37 5.85 -15.49 4.36
C ILE A 37 7.17 -15.64 5.11
N THR A 38 7.62 -14.56 5.74
CA THR A 38 8.85 -14.52 6.56
C THR A 38 8.58 -14.51 8.07
N ARG A 39 7.33 -14.28 8.47
CA ARG A 39 6.97 -14.05 9.87
C ARG A 39 6.80 -15.34 10.67
N PHE A 40 6.49 -16.44 10.00
CA PHE A 40 6.34 -17.76 10.61
C PHE A 40 6.65 -18.84 9.57
N ASP A 41 6.94 -20.04 10.05
CA ASP A 41 7.14 -21.23 9.24
C ASP A 41 5.80 -21.72 8.67
N THR A 42 5.70 -21.75 7.35
CA THR A 42 4.49 -22.14 6.61
C THR A 42 4.39 -23.65 6.33
N SER A 43 5.35 -24.45 6.81
CA SER A 43 5.36 -25.92 6.60
C SER A 43 4.71 -26.72 7.73
N GLN A 44 4.21 -26.05 8.76
CA GLN A 44 3.54 -26.65 9.93
C GLN A 44 2.03 -26.69 9.79
#